data_AF-A0A960SW62-F1
#
_entry.id   AF-A0A960SW62-F1
#
_cell.length_a   1.000
_cell.length_b   1.000
_cell.length_c   1.000
_cell.angle_alpha   90.00
_cell.angle_beta   90.00
_cell.angle_gamma   90.00
#
_symmetry.space_group_name_H-M   'P 1'
#
loop_
_entity.id
_entity.type
_entity.pdbx_description
1 polymer ?
#
loop_
_entity_poly.entity_id
_entity_poly.type
_entity_poly.pdbx_seq_one_letter_code
_entity_poly.pdbx_strand_id
1 'polypeptide(L)'
;MKRIVLLLLLLLAFPPVASARAPAWKLVWNDEFNESFIDKTKWSPCERSTPDWCNTMTKDPRCFKIGGGTLKLIGIVNPDTTEDKSPFLTGGITSKGKYE
;
A
#
# COMPACT_ATOMS: atom_id res chain seq x y z
N MET A 1 25.27 -44.81 -41.80
CA MET A 1 23.83 -44.89 -41.46
C MET A 1 23.55 -45.00 -39.96
N LYS A 2 24.20 -45.90 -39.20
CA LYS A 2 23.96 -46.05 -37.73
C LYS A 2 24.28 -44.80 -36.87
N ARG A 3 25.30 -44.00 -37.24
CA ARG A 3 25.69 -42.77 -36.50
C ARG A 3 24.72 -41.59 -36.71
N ILE A 4 24.08 -41.51 -37.87
CA ILE A 4 23.09 -40.46 -38.20
C ILE A 4 21.75 -40.76 -37.49
N VAL A 5 21.37 -42.04 -37.41
CA VAL A 5 20.19 -42.49 -36.65
C VAL A 5 20.35 -42.22 -35.14
N LEU A 6 21.57 -42.38 -34.60
CA LEU A 6 21.86 -42.11 -33.19
C LEU A 6 21.77 -40.61 -32.83
N LEU A 7 22.17 -39.71 -33.74
CA LEU A 7 22.06 -38.25 -33.56
C LEU A 7 20.61 -37.74 -33.64
N LEU A 8 19.78 -38.34 -34.50
CA LEU A 8 18.35 -38.03 -34.60
C LEU A 8 17.54 -38.51 -33.37
N LEU A 9 17.94 -39.63 -32.75
CA LEU A 9 17.34 -40.11 -31.50
C LEU A 9 17.67 -39.24 -30.28
N LEU A 10 18.83 -38.58 -30.26
CA LEU A 10 19.23 -37.64 -29.20
C LEU A 10 18.45 -36.30 -29.25
N LEU A 11 17.97 -35.88 -30.42
CA LEU A 11 17.16 -34.67 -30.58
C LEU A 11 15.70 -34.84 -30.12
N LEU A 12 15.20 -36.07 -30.02
CA LEU A 12 13.86 -36.38 -29.49
C LEU A 12 13.82 -36.52 -27.96
N ALA A 13 14.98 -36.50 -27.28
CA ALA A 13 15.09 -36.74 -25.84
C ALA A 13 14.94 -35.48 -24.96
N PHE A 14 14.76 -34.30 -25.57
CA PHE A 14 14.52 -33.05 -24.84
C PHE A 14 13.07 -32.60 -25.03
N PRO A 15 12.13 -32.99 -24.15
CA PRO A 15 10.81 -32.40 -24.15
C PRO A 15 10.95 -30.88 -23.94
N PRO A 16 10.16 -30.04 -24.62
CA PRO A 16 10.16 -28.61 -24.35
C PRO A 16 9.79 -28.43 -22.88
N VAL A 17 10.75 -27.94 -22.08
CA VAL A 17 10.46 -27.49 -20.73
C VAL A 17 9.56 -26.27 -20.89
N ALA A 18 8.25 -26.47 -20.78
CA ALA A 18 7.31 -25.38 -20.66
C ALA A 18 7.70 -24.61 -19.39
N SER A 19 8.32 -23.43 -19.57
CA SER A 19 8.54 -22.52 -18.47
C SER A 19 7.17 -22.12 -17.94
N ALA A 20 6.77 -22.67 -16.80
CA ALA A 20 5.55 -22.26 -16.12
C ALA A 20 5.69 -20.77 -15.84
N ARG A 21 4.95 -19.94 -16.59
CA ARG A 21 4.95 -18.50 -16.37
C ARG A 21 4.51 -18.28 -14.94
N ALA A 22 5.34 -17.62 -14.14
CA ALA A 22 4.98 -17.28 -12.77
C ALA A 22 3.57 -16.63 -12.78
N PRO A 23 2.70 -16.98 -11.81
CA PRO A 23 1.35 -16.48 -11.79
C PRO A 23 1.36 -14.94 -11.89
N ALA A 24 0.53 -14.41 -12.79
CA ALA A 24 0.42 -12.97 -12.96
C ALA A 24 -0.28 -12.35 -11.75
N TRP A 25 0.20 -11.20 -11.30
CA TRP A 25 -0.50 -10.41 -10.28
C TRP A 25 -1.87 -9.99 -10.81
N LYS A 26 -2.91 -10.20 -9.97
CA LYS A 26 -4.25 -9.70 -10.21
C LYS A 26 -4.55 -8.61 -9.19
N LEU A 27 -4.95 -7.43 -9.65
CA LEU A 27 -5.45 -6.38 -8.78
C LEU A 27 -6.79 -6.83 -8.17
N VAL A 28 -6.89 -6.85 -6.85
CA VAL A 28 -8.11 -7.23 -6.11
C VAL A 28 -8.74 -6.06 -5.37
N TRP A 29 -7.96 -5.01 -5.08
CA TRP A 29 -8.43 -3.81 -4.40
C TRP A 29 -7.45 -2.64 -4.62
N ASN A 30 -7.99 -1.42 -4.71
CA ASN A 30 -7.27 -0.15 -4.76
C ASN A 30 -8.16 0.99 -4.26
N ASP A 31 -7.55 2.11 -3.91
CA ASP A 31 -8.21 3.40 -3.72
C ASP A 31 -7.39 4.48 -4.43
N GLU A 32 -8.02 5.16 -5.37
CA GLU A 32 -7.39 6.20 -6.20
C GLU A 32 -7.48 7.59 -5.55
N PHE A 33 -8.18 7.73 -4.41
CA PHE A 33 -8.35 9.00 -3.70
C PHE A 33 -8.93 10.14 -4.57
N ASN A 34 -9.88 9.79 -5.44
CA ASN A 34 -10.56 10.75 -6.32
C ASN A 34 -11.64 11.57 -5.61
N GLU A 35 -12.24 11.01 -4.56
CA GLU A 35 -13.25 11.67 -3.74
C GLU A 35 -12.69 12.88 -2.99
N SER A 36 -13.54 13.84 -2.65
CA SER A 36 -13.14 15.02 -1.87
C SER A 36 -13.14 14.79 -0.34
N PHE A 37 -13.37 13.55 0.11
CA PHE A 37 -13.41 13.17 1.52
C PHE A 37 -12.82 11.77 1.72
N ILE A 38 -12.38 11.48 2.95
CA ILE A 38 -11.88 10.16 3.33
C ILE A 38 -13.08 9.20 3.47
N ASP A 39 -13.11 8.14 2.66
CA ASP A 39 -14.13 7.09 2.77
C ASP A 39 -13.96 6.33 4.10
N LYS A 40 -14.90 6.59 5.03
CA LYS A 40 -14.91 5.98 6.37
C LYS A 40 -15.21 4.47 6.35
N THR A 41 -15.65 3.90 5.24
CA THR A 41 -15.75 2.45 5.08
C THR A 41 -14.40 1.80 4.76
N LYS A 42 -13.43 2.58 4.26
CA LYS A 42 -12.10 2.13 3.80
C LYS A 42 -10.95 2.55 4.71
N TRP A 43 -11.07 3.72 5.33
CA TRP A 43 -9.99 4.37 6.07
C TRP A 43 -10.48 5.10 7.33
N SER A 44 -9.74 5.01 8.42
CA SER A 44 -9.97 5.76 9.66
C SER A 44 -8.73 6.58 9.97
N PRO A 45 -8.83 7.79 10.55
CA PRO A 45 -7.67 8.47 11.11
C PRO A 45 -6.94 7.57 12.11
N CYS A 46 -5.61 7.61 12.11
CA CYS A 46 -4.82 6.94 13.13
C CYS A 46 -5.09 7.57 14.50
N GLU A 47 -5.24 6.72 15.51
CA GLU A 47 -5.30 7.19 16.90
C GLU A 47 -3.90 7.52 17.40
N ARG A 48 -3.82 8.51 18.28
CA ARG A 48 -2.58 8.84 18.99
C ARG A 48 -2.25 7.77 20.03
N SER A 49 -0.97 7.45 20.18
CA SER A 49 -0.48 6.61 21.27
C SER A 49 0.93 7.03 21.70
N THR A 50 1.50 6.32 22.68
CA THR A 50 2.79 6.65 23.29
C THR A 50 4.02 6.45 22.39
N PRO A 51 4.10 5.42 21.52
CA PRO A 51 5.26 5.20 20.68
C PRO A 51 5.59 6.36 19.74
N ASP A 52 6.88 6.56 19.47
CA ASP A 52 7.39 7.69 18.65
C ASP A 52 6.73 7.82 17.28
N TRP A 53 6.36 6.71 16.64
CA TRP A 53 5.74 6.74 15.32
C TRP A 53 4.31 7.31 15.33
N CYS A 54 3.63 7.38 16.48
CA CYS A 54 2.22 7.79 16.59
C CYS A 54 1.95 8.88 17.63
N ASN A 55 2.98 9.35 18.33
CA ASN A 55 2.84 10.34 19.40
C ASN A 55 2.41 11.74 18.91
N THR A 56 2.49 12.00 17.61
CA THR A 56 2.07 13.26 16.95
C THR A 56 0.76 13.12 16.17
N MET A 57 0.17 11.92 16.08
CA MET A 57 -1.03 11.69 15.26
C MET A 57 -2.20 12.58 15.74
N THR A 58 -2.98 13.10 14.80
CA THR A 58 -4.15 13.95 15.09
C THR A 58 -5.31 13.68 14.16
N LYS A 59 -6.50 14.15 14.57
CA LYS A 59 -7.71 14.23 13.74
C LYS A 59 -7.99 15.65 13.24
N ASP A 60 -7.08 16.60 13.49
CA ASP A 60 -7.19 17.97 13.00
C ASP A 60 -7.33 17.98 11.47
N PRO A 61 -8.40 18.59 10.91
CA PRO A 61 -8.64 18.58 9.47
C PRO A 61 -7.52 19.25 8.66
N ARG A 62 -6.72 20.15 9.26
CA ARG A 62 -5.56 20.77 8.58
C ARG A 62 -4.46 19.76 8.24
N CYS A 63 -4.46 18.60 8.90
CA CYS A 63 -3.50 17.52 8.65
C CYS A 63 -3.92 16.58 7.51
N PHE A 64 -5.06 16.84 6.86
CA PHE A 64 -5.60 15.99 5.79
C PHE A 64 -6.04 16.84 4.58
N LYS A 65 -5.63 16.41 3.39
CA LYS A 65 -6.20 16.90 2.13
C LYS A 65 -6.38 15.74 1.17
N ILE A 66 -7.56 15.62 0.59
CA ILE A 66 -7.90 14.54 -0.33
C ILE A 66 -8.65 15.09 -1.55
N GLY A 67 -8.48 14.44 -2.69
CA GLY A 67 -9.14 14.75 -3.94
C GLY A 67 -8.16 14.95 -5.09
N GLY A 68 -8.68 14.88 -6.31
CA GLY A 68 -7.87 14.99 -7.53
C GLY A 68 -6.82 13.89 -7.64
N GLY A 69 -7.15 12.68 -7.20
CA GLY A 69 -6.28 11.51 -7.28
C GLY A 69 -5.16 11.47 -6.22
N THR A 70 -5.27 12.28 -5.16
CA THR A 70 -4.23 12.35 -4.13
C THR A 70 -4.80 12.40 -2.73
N LEU A 71 -4.22 11.61 -1.84
CA LEU A 71 -4.28 11.78 -0.40
C LEU A 71 -2.99 12.44 0.08
N LYS A 72 -3.12 13.54 0.83
CA LYS A 72 -2.01 14.23 1.48
C LYS A 72 -2.21 14.18 2.99
N LEU A 73 -1.22 13.57 3.65
CA LEU A 73 -1.09 13.53 5.10
C LEU A 73 -0.04 14.58 5.49
N ILE A 74 -0.45 15.56 6.28
CA ILE A 74 0.31 16.78 6.49
C ILE A 74 0.80 16.83 7.94
N GLY A 75 2.06 17.22 8.11
CA GLY A 75 2.62 17.62 9.40
C GLY A 75 2.56 19.13 9.57
N ILE A 76 2.09 19.61 10.71
CA ILE A 76 2.05 21.05 11.06
C ILE A 76 2.66 21.27 12.45
N VAL A 77 3.19 22.47 12.69
CA VAL A 77 3.49 22.93 14.05
C VAL A 77 2.17 23.00 14.82
N ASN A 78 2.15 22.47 16.04
CA ASN A 78 0.97 22.57 16.88
C ASN A 78 0.75 24.04 17.28
N PRO A 79 -0.36 24.69 16.88
CA PRO A 79 -0.58 26.10 17.20
C PRO A 79 -0.90 26.33 18.68
N ASP A 80 -1.29 25.28 19.41
CA ASP A 80 -1.67 25.37 20.81
C ASP A 80 -1.22 24.13 21.58
N THR A 81 -0.22 24.35 22.45
CA THR A 81 0.33 23.30 23.32
C THR A 81 -0.20 23.34 24.75
N THR A 82 -1.32 24.03 25.00
CA THR A 82 -1.95 24.06 26.32
C THR A 82 -2.56 22.70 26.64
N GLU A 83 -3.41 22.19 25.75
CA GLU A 83 -4.10 20.89 25.89
C GLU A 83 -3.29 19.71 25.33
N ASP A 84 -2.71 19.84 24.13
CA ASP A 84 -1.83 18.81 23.54
C ASP A 84 -0.37 19.25 23.62
N LYS A 85 0.43 18.60 24.49
CA LYS A 85 1.85 18.96 24.67
C LYS A 85 2.75 18.65 23.47
N SER A 86 2.25 17.97 22.43
CA SER A 86 3.04 17.68 21.25
C SER A 86 3.39 18.98 20.49
N PRO A 87 4.66 19.20 20.13
CA PRO A 87 5.07 20.37 19.35
C PRO A 87 4.62 20.30 17.88
N PHE A 88 4.29 19.10 17.39
CA PHE A 88 3.85 18.87 16.02
C PHE A 88 2.60 17.99 15.97
N LEU A 89 1.81 18.18 14.92
CA LEU A 89 0.64 17.37 14.63
C LEU A 89 0.82 16.71 13.26
N THR A 90 0.49 15.43 13.13
CA THR A 90 0.62 14.68 11.89
C THR A 90 -0.68 13.95 11.53
N GLY A 91 -1.04 14.00 10.25
CA GLY A 91 -2.13 13.21 9.71
C GLY A 91 -1.70 11.77 9.46
N GLY A 92 -2.58 10.82 9.75
CA GLY A 92 -2.39 9.40 9.43
C GLY A 92 -3.74 8.72 9.22
N ILE A 93 -3.78 7.71 8.35
CA ILE A 93 -4.96 6.86 8.18
C ILE A 93 -4.60 5.38 8.28
N THR A 94 -5.58 4.57 8.68
CA THR A 94 -5.46 3.12 8.80
C THR A 94 -6.69 2.42 8.26
N SER A 95 -6.48 1.24 7.68
CA SER A 95 -7.53 0.31 7.27
C SER A 95 -7.81 -0.78 8.30
N LYS A 96 -7.23 -0.68 9.51
CA LYS A 96 -7.39 -1.67 10.58
C LYS A 96 -8.88 -1.94 10.84
N GLY A 97 -9.27 -3.20 10.72
CA GLY A 97 -10.64 -3.66 10.94
C GLY A 97 -11.61 -3.38 9.79
N LYS A 98 -11.13 -3.09 8.58
CA LYS A 98 -11.98 -2.78 7.41
C LYS A 98 -11.90 -3.77 6.25
N TYR A 99 -10.87 -4.61 6.25
CA TYR A 99 -10.66 -5.68 5.27
C TYR A 99 -10.29 -6.97 6.02
N GLU A 100 -10.66 -8.11 5.42
CA GLU A 100 -10.34 -9.46 5.90
C GLU A 100 -9.07 -10.01 5.25
#